data_AF-A0A9E6BAF4-F1
#
_entry.id   AF-A0A9E6BAF4-F1
#
_cell.length_a   1.000
_cell.length_b   1.000
_cell.length_c   1.000
_cell.angle_alpha   90.00
_cell.angle_beta   90.00
_cell.angle_gamma   90.00
#
_symmetry.space_group_name_H-M   'P 1'
#
loop_
_entity.id
_entity.type
_entity.pdbx_description
1 polymer ?
#
loop_
_entity_poly.entity_id
_entity_poly.type
_entity_poly.pdbx_seq_one_letter_code
_entity_poly.pdbx_strand_id
1 'polypeptide(L)' 'MKKLRTLNSKDRNGRFEPQLVKKGHTTLSDEIDRKVLSMFISDMSYHVINAHIEEMYGIKLPPQG' A
#
# COMPACT_ATOMS: atom_id res chain seq x y z
N MET A 1 12.22 -14.97 -5.70
CA MET A 1 11.87 -13.82 -6.56
C MET A 1 11.88 -12.55 -5.71
N LYS A 2 12.89 -11.70 -5.91
CA LYS A 2 13.13 -10.42 -5.18
C LYS A 2 12.63 -9.28 -6.08
N LYS A 3 11.92 -8.28 -5.54
CA LYS A 3 11.61 -7.05 -6.29
C LYS A 3 12.12 -5.82 -5.54
N LEU A 4 12.92 -5.06 -6.28
CA LEU A 4 13.74 -3.92 -5.87
C LEU A 4 12.87 -2.74 -5.39
N ARG A 5 13.39 -1.96 -4.43
CA ARG A 5 12.91 -0.61 -4.15
C ARG A 5 13.94 0.41 -4.62
N THR A 6 13.45 1.39 -5.39
CA THR A 6 14.16 2.52 -5.97
C THR A 6 14.88 3.33 -4.89
N LEU A 7 16.19 3.52 -5.05
CA LEU A 7 16.99 4.40 -4.20
C LEU A 7 16.67 5.85 -4.58
N ASN A 8 16.00 6.59 -3.68
CA ASN A 8 15.89 8.03 -3.79
C ASN A 8 17.27 8.66 -3.56
N SER A 9 17.58 9.72 -4.30
CA SER A 9 18.92 10.33 -4.41
C SER A 9 19.54 10.89 -3.12
N LYS A 10 18.85 10.79 -1.97
CA LYS A 10 19.34 11.21 -0.65
C LYS A 10 20.12 10.14 0.13
N ASP A 11 20.08 8.87 -0.27
CA ASP A 11 20.74 7.77 0.47
C ASP A 11 22.22 7.56 0.09
N ARG A 12 22.84 8.49 -0.64
CA ARG A 12 24.24 8.35 -1.11
C ARG A 12 25.32 8.53 -0.03
N ASN A 13 24.94 8.91 1.20
CA ASN A 13 25.89 9.21 2.29
C ASN A 13 26.08 8.09 3.32
N GLY A 14 25.76 6.83 2.97
CA GLY A 14 26.37 5.68 3.64
C GLY A 14 25.78 5.27 4.99
N ARG A 15 24.51 5.57 5.29
CA ARG A 15 23.78 4.94 6.40
C ARG A 15 22.43 4.40 5.94
N PHE A 16 22.48 3.35 5.13
CA PHE A 16 21.30 2.54 4.87
C PHE A 16 21.28 1.37 5.85
N GLU A 17 20.44 1.46 6.88
CA GLU A 17 20.12 0.35 7.76
C GLU A 17 18.97 -0.46 7.15
N PRO A 18 19.22 -1.66 6.59
CA PRO A 18 18.19 -2.44 5.95
C PRO A 18 17.16 -2.92 6.99
N GLN A 19 15.96 -2.32 6.97
CA GLN A 19 14.85 -2.84 7.75
C GLN A 19 14.27 -4.09 7.10
N LEU A 20 14.22 -5.19 7.86
CA LEU A 20 13.60 -6.46 7.46
C LEU A 20 12.07 -6.31 7.42
N VAL A 21 11.55 -5.80 6.32
CA VAL A 21 10.10 -5.82 6.05
C VAL A 21 9.70 -7.19 5.52
N LYS A 22 8.75 -7.84 6.22
CA LYS A 22 8.22 -9.15 5.83
C LYS A 22 7.68 -9.10 4.40
N LYS A 23 7.97 -10.14 3.61
CA LYS A 23 7.42 -10.30 2.26
C LYS A 23 5.88 -10.39 2.38
N GLY A 24 5.16 -9.47 1.73
CA GLY A 24 3.70 -9.37 1.84
C GLY A 24 3.19 -8.39 2.89
N HIS A 25 4.06 -7.57 3.49
CA HIS A 25 3.63 -6.49 4.37
C HIS A 25 3.09 -5.32 3.56
N THR A 26 1.79 -5.37 3.24
CA THR A 26 0.97 -4.24 2.77
C THR A 26 0.30 -3.60 3.98
N THR A 27 1.07 -3.03 4.89
CA THR A 27 0.52 -2.18 5.94
C THR A 27 0.07 -0.88 5.29
N LEU A 28 -1.24 -0.78 5.07
CA LEU A 28 -1.91 0.50 4.89
C LEU A 28 -1.92 1.21 6.26
N SER A 29 -2.04 2.54 6.27
CA SER A 29 -2.25 3.26 7.54
C SER A 29 -3.55 2.78 8.18
N ASP A 30 -3.64 2.71 9.51
CA ASP A 30 -4.86 2.34 10.25
C ASP A 30 -6.09 3.13 9.80
N GLU A 31 -5.89 4.36 9.34
CA GLU A 31 -6.94 5.21 8.77
C GLU A 31 -7.51 4.66 7.46
N ILE A 32 -6.64 4.16 6.58
CA ILE A 32 -7.04 3.58 5.29
C ILE A 32 -7.79 2.28 5.53
N ASP A 33 -7.33 1.44 6.45
CA ASP A 33 -8.01 0.19 6.81
C ASP A 33 -9.43 0.45 7.31
N ARG A 34 -9.62 1.43 8.19
CA ARG A 34 -10.96 1.83 8.67
C ARG A 34 -11.84 2.35 7.54
N LYS A 35 -11.29 3.14 6.63
CA LYS A 35 -12.05 3.67 5.49
C LYS A 35 -12.49 2.54 4.56
N VAL A 36 -11.60 1.62 4.21
CA VAL A 36 -11.89 0.45 3.39
C VAL A 36 -12.97 -0.42 4.05
N LEU A 37 -12.87 -0.69 5.35
CA LEU A 37 -13.91 -1.41 6.10
C LEU A 37 -15.27 -0.71 6.08
N SER A 38 -15.31 0.60 6.27
CA SER A 38 -16.55 1.38 6.17
C SER A 38 -17.20 1.25 4.79
N MET A 39 -16.41 1.15 3.73
CA MET A 39 -16.94 1.00 2.36
C MET A 39 -17.50 -0.39 2.10
N PHE A 40 -16.86 -1.42 2.64
CA PHE A 40 -17.41 -2.78 2.60
C PHE A 40 -18.74 -2.89 3.34
N ILE A 41 -18.84 -2.25 4.52
CA ILE A 41 -20.10 -2.21 5.29
C ILE A 41 -21.21 -1.47 4.50
N SER A 42 -20.82 -0.49 3.67
CA SER A 42 -21.75 0.30 2.85
C SER A 42 -22.15 -0.39 1.53
N ASP A 43 -21.83 -1.67 1.37
CA ASP A 43 -22.14 -2.49 0.17
C ASP A 43 -21.54 -1.92 -1.14
N MET A 44 -20.40 -1.22 -1.03
CA MET A 44 -19.67 -0.79 -2.22
C MET A 44 -18.95 -1.96 -2.88
N SER A 45 -19.03 -2.03 -4.21
CA SER A 45 -18.28 -3.02 -4.98
C SER A 45 -16.77 -2.85 -4.80
N TYR A 46 -16.04 -3.97 -4.78
CA TYR A 46 -14.57 -4.00 -4.75
C TYR A 46 -13.93 -3.10 -5.82
N HIS A 47 -14.51 -3.02 -7.02
CA HIS A 47 -14.00 -2.15 -8.09
C HIS A 47 -14.08 -0.67 -7.72
N VAL A 48 -15.16 -0.26 -7.06
CA VAL A 48 -15.39 1.12 -6.61
C VAL A 48 -14.46 1.46 -5.45
N ILE A 49 -14.31 0.54 -4.49
CA ILE A 49 -13.38 0.70 -3.37
C ILE A 49 -11.95 0.86 -3.88
N ASN A 50 -11.52 0.01 -4.82
CA ASN A 50 -10.19 0.08 -5.42
C ASN A 50 -9.94 1.41 -6.13
N ALA A 51 -10.89 1.87 -6.96
CA ALA A 51 -10.76 3.16 -7.65
C ALA A 51 -10.66 4.32 -6.66
N HIS A 52 -11.46 4.30 -5.60
CA HIS A 52 -11.47 5.37 -4.60
C HIS A 52 -10.18 5.43 -3.76
N ILE A 53 -9.61 4.28 -3.41
CA ILE A 53 -8.33 4.20 -2.70
C ILE A 53 -7.17 4.61 -3.61
N GLU A 54 -7.20 4.21 -4.88
CA GLU A 54 -6.21 4.63 -5.88
C GLU A 54 -6.26 6.15 -6.11
N GLU A 55 -7.44 6.74 -6.17
CA GLU A 55 -7.63 8.19 -6.31
C GLU A 55 -7.13 8.98 -5.08
N MET A 56 -7.51 8.57 -3.87
CA MET A 56 -7.16 9.31 -2.65
C MET A 56 -5.70 9.16 -2.23
N TYR A 57 -5.13 7.97 -2.40
CA TYR A 57 -3.81 7.65 -1.85
C TYR A 57 -2.76 7.33 -2.91
N GLY A 58 -3.13 7.23 -4.19
CA GLY A 58 -2.22 6.84 -5.26
C GLY A 58 -1.72 5.39 -5.12
N ILE A 59 -2.40 4.58 -4.30
CA ILE A 59 -2.00 3.20 -4.00
C ILE A 59 -2.87 2.27 -4.82
N LYS A 60 -2.22 1.45 -5.65
CA LYS A 60 -2.88 0.38 -6.38
C LYS A 60 -3.00 -0.85 -5.51
N LEU A 61 -4.22 -1.22 -5.15
CA LEU A 61 -4.49 -2.48 -4.45
C LEU A 61 -4.23 -3.66 -5.40
N PRO A 62 -3.66 -4.77 -4.89
CA PRO A 62 -3.45 -5.96 -5.69
C PRO A 62 -4.79 -6.52 -6.19
N PRO A 63 -4.85 -7.06 -7.42
CA PRO A 63 -6.05 -7.74 -7.89
C PRO A 63 -6.35 -8.93 -6.99
N GLN A 64 -7.59 -9.03 -6.53
CA GLN A 64 -8.07 -10.19 -5.80
C GLN A 64 -8.25 -11.31 -6.83
N GLY A 65 -7.41 -12.34 -6.76
CA GLY A 65 -7.48 -13.56 -7.56
C GLY A 65 -7.81 -14.75 -6.68
#